data_AF-A0A2A4YNT1-F1
#
_entry.id   AF-A0A2A4YNT1-F1
#
_cell.length_a   1.000
_cell.length_b   1.000
_cell.length_c   1.000
_cell.angle_alpha   90.00
_cell.angle_beta   90.00
_cell.angle_gamma   90.00
#
_symmetry.space_group_name_H-M   'P 1'
#
loop_
_entity.id
_entity.type
_entity.pdbx_description
1 polymer ?
#
loop_
_entity_poly.entity_id
_entity_poly.type
_entity_poly.pdbx_seq_one_letter_code
_entity_poly.pdbx_strand_id
1 'polypeptide(L)'
;MTSSAKNEMKKAFEAAQKAILAKDTPLAGQHIEDLEALSKIYLRKNAFDKLRDFFGALIFALVIAVFVRQMWFEYYEIPTGSMRPTLKEKDRLVVSKNQFGVNIPLLSKHFLFKPDLVKRGGIVVFSGRDMDIPDVNTMYFFLFPGKKQYIKRLIGKPGDTLYFASGNIYGIDKDGKDISAEIQRETLGKINHIPYIHFEGRAISPKSPVQGIFSPVVIYQMNEPVAKLYVSSNRQIQGEMLPIASDRTSKITKYEDLWGFKNYAMARIIDRKQYLSFNGANLENIKPSDLYLELTHSPSLQNATLERDYYGRVRPTVGLSKSYIPLNETHLKRLFDNLYTARFLVDQNGSIRRYGYKKSQQPQMFQAKIENVPAGTYEFYHGKAYKVGWQGTLIKLPNDHSIYAFSKEKAKMFFNLGIEFDTRFSPDSSTQSLLPSRYAFFRDQNLYVMDTLTYNKDEKVIQNFRKNEELRTSYSNGTYSAFSEQKVTKKDGTIDADFIKQYGITVPAKSYLCLGDNYAMSADTRDFGFVPEENLKGVPDFLFWPFGERFGYPNQPLYGFITLPRLIVWILAFGTIIVSIIIHRKRTKLPQNFD
;
A
#
# COMPACT_ATOMS: atom_id res chain seq x y z
N MET A 1 11.99 -38.19 -47.89
CA MET A 1 12.13 -39.66 -48.07
C MET A 1 12.10 -39.97 -49.55
N THR A 2 12.93 -40.92 -50.01
CA THR A 2 12.85 -41.49 -51.36
C THR A 2 11.68 -42.50 -51.43
N SER A 3 11.17 -42.78 -52.64
CA SER A 3 10.06 -43.75 -52.85
C SER A 3 10.36 -45.14 -52.26
N SER A 4 11.63 -45.59 -52.35
CA SER A 4 12.10 -46.86 -51.77
C SER A 4 11.98 -46.91 -50.24
N ALA A 5 12.39 -45.83 -49.56
CA ALA A 5 12.34 -45.76 -48.10
C ALA A 5 10.91 -45.76 -47.55
N LYS A 6 9.96 -45.15 -48.27
CA LYS A 6 8.52 -45.21 -47.92
C LYS A 6 7.99 -46.64 -48.02
N ASN A 7 8.35 -47.37 -49.08
CA ASN A 7 7.92 -48.75 -49.28
C ASN A 7 8.50 -49.72 -48.24
N GLU A 8 9.77 -49.54 -47.85
CA GLU A 8 10.39 -50.35 -46.79
C GLU A 8 9.74 -50.13 -45.43
N MET A 9 9.50 -48.86 -45.04
CA MET A 9 8.78 -48.57 -43.79
C MET A 9 7.36 -49.12 -43.79
N LYS A 10 6.65 -49.02 -44.93
CA LYS A 10 5.29 -49.56 -45.07
C LYS A 10 5.26 -51.08 -44.90
N LYS A 11 6.19 -51.81 -45.50
CA LYS A 11 6.30 -53.27 -45.35
C LYS A 11 6.61 -53.68 -43.91
N ALA A 12 7.54 -53.00 -43.25
CA ALA A 12 7.88 -53.27 -41.85
C ALA A 12 6.69 -53.00 -40.92
N PHE A 13 5.92 -51.93 -41.19
CA PHE A 13 4.70 -51.61 -40.47
C PHE A 13 3.60 -52.67 -40.67
N GLU A 14 3.36 -53.09 -41.92
CA GLU A 14 2.38 -54.14 -42.25
C GLU A 14 2.75 -55.50 -41.61
N ALA A 15 4.04 -55.85 -41.57
CA ALA A 15 4.53 -57.06 -40.91
C ALA A 15 4.31 -57.03 -39.39
N ALA A 16 4.65 -55.91 -38.74
CA ALA A 16 4.39 -55.71 -37.31
C ALA A 16 2.89 -55.76 -37.01
N GLN A 17 2.06 -55.09 -37.81
CA GLN A 17 0.61 -55.10 -37.66
C GLN A 17 0.03 -56.51 -37.79
N LYS A 18 0.49 -57.30 -38.77
CA LYS A 18 0.02 -58.67 -38.98
C LYS A 18 0.37 -59.60 -37.82
N ALA A 19 1.59 -59.49 -37.28
CA ALA A 19 2.02 -60.28 -36.12
C ALA A 19 1.25 -59.90 -34.83
N ILE A 20 0.99 -58.61 -34.60
CA ILE A 20 0.16 -58.13 -33.49
C ILE A 20 -1.27 -58.65 -33.59
N LEU A 21 -1.88 -58.59 -34.79
CA LEU A 21 -3.23 -59.11 -35.03
C LEU A 21 -3.32 -60.62 -34.85
N ALA A 22 -2.24 -61.35 -35.15
CA ALA A 22 -2.12 -62.79 -34.92
C ALA A 22 -1.83 -63.16 -33.45
N LYS A 23 -1.63 -62.18 -32.56
CA LYS A 23 -1.26 -62.35 -31.14
C LYS A 23 0.06 -63.11 -30.93
N ASP A 24 0.98 -63.06 -31.90
CA ASP A 24 2.31 -63.66 -31.80
C ASP A 24 3.28 -62.67 -31.15
N THR A 25 3.41 -62.74 -29.82
CA THR A 25 4.19 -61.77 -29.04
C THR A 25 5.68 -61.74 -29.41
N PRO A 26 6.38 -62.89 -29.57
CA PRO A 26 7.78 -62.90 -30.02
C PRO A 26 7.98 -62.26 -31.40
N LEU A 27 7.15 -62.63 -32.38
CA LEU A 27 7.28 -62.14 -33.75
C LEU A 27 6.90 -60.66 -33.88
N ALA A 28 5.89 -60.22 -33.11
CA ALA A 28 5.53 -58.81 -33.00
C ALA A 28 6.66 -57.98 -32.40
N GLY A 29 7.35 -58.49 -31.36
CA GLY A 29 8.51 -57.84 -30.77
C GLY A 29 9.63 -57.61 -31.79
N GLN A 30 9.98 -58.64 -32.56
CA GLN A 30 11.00 -58.56 -33.59
C GLN A 30 10.66 -57.53 -34.69
N HIS A 31 9.43 -57.58 -35.22
CA HIS A 31 9.00 -56.62 -36.24
C HIS A 31 8.88 -55.18 -35.74
N ILE A 32 8.60 -54.98 -34.45
CA ILE A 32 8.64 -53.64 -33.82
C ILE A 32 10.08 -53.13 -33.73
N GLU A 33 11.04 -53.98 -33.34
CA GLU A 33 12.46 -53.61 -33.32
C GLU A 33 12.99 -53.24 -34.72
N ASP A 34 12.64 -54.04 -35.73
CA ASP A 34 12.98 -53.76 -37.14
C ASP A 34 12.37 -52.43 -37.61
N LEU A 35 11.10 -52.18 -37.28
CA LEU A 35 10.42 -50.93 -37.60
C LEU A 35 11.07 -49.74 -36.87
N GLU A 36 11.47 -49.92 -35.61
CA GLU A 36 12.16 -48.88 -34.84
C GLU A 36 13.54 -48.57 -35.44
N ALA A 37 14.29 -49.60 -35.85
CA ALA A 37 15.58 -49.44 -36.54
C ALA A 37 15.43 -48.68 -37.86
N LEU A 38 14.46 -49.05 -38.70
CA LEU A 38 14.15 -48.35 -39.95
C LEU A 38 13.67 -46.92 -39.71
N SER A 39 12.89 -46.67 -38.66
CA SER A 39 12.46 -45.33 -38.27
C SER A 39 13.64 -44.43 -37.87
N LYS A 40 14.63 -44.97 -37.16
CA LYS A 40 15.85 -44.22 -36.76
C LYS A 40 16.70 -43.84 -37.97
N ILE A 41 16.66 -44.62 -39.05
CA ILE A 41 17.38 -44.36 -40.30
C ILE A 41 16.62 -43.34 -41.15
N TYR A 42 15.33 -43.58 -41.41
CA TYR A 42 14.56 -42.82 -42.40
C TYR A 42 13.76 -41.64 -41.85
N LEU A 43 13.38 -41.66 -40.57
CA LEU A 43 12.66 -40.59 -39.86
C LEU A 43 13.59 -39.81 -38.93
N ARG A 44 14.91 -39.88 -39.13
CA ARG A 44 15.87 -39.09 -38.35
C ARG A 44 15.54 -37.60 -38.50
N LYS A 45 14.99 -37.00 -37.45
CA LYS A 45 14.76 -35.56 -37.39
C LYS A 45 16.08 -34.85 -37.67
N ASN A 46 16.08 -34.00 -38.69
CA ASN A 46 17.24 -33.18 -38.99
C ASN A 46 17.44 -32.14 -37.86
N ALA A 47 18.58 -31.45 -37.85
CA ALA A 47 18.87 -30.45 -36.81
C ALA A 47 17.79 -29.35 -36.75
N PHE A 48 17.25 -28.97 -37.91
CA PHE A 48 16.19 -27.98 -38.02
C PHE A 48 14.88 -28.44 -37.37
N ASP A 49 14.44 -29.68 -37.58
CA ASP A 49 13.23 -30.25 -36.98
C ASP A 49 13.35 -30.34 -35.47
N LYS A 50 14.52 -30.75 -34.97
CA LYS A 50 14.80 -30.76 -33.52
C LYS A 50 14.74 -29.36 -32.93
N LEU A 51 15.33 -28.38 -33.62
CA LEU A 51 15.35 -26.99 -33.19
C LEU A 51 13.93 -26.40 -33.19
N ARG A 52 13.16 -26.63 -34.27
CA ARG A 52 11.76 -26.21 -34.41
C ARG A 52 10.88 -26.82 -33.32
N ASP A 53 11.01 -28.12 -33.06
CA ASP A 53 10.20 -28.79 -32.03
C ASP A 53 10.55 -28.25 -30.63
N PHE A 54 11.83 -28.00 -30.36
CA PHE A 54 12.29 -27.39 -29.10
C PHE A 54 11.73 -25.98 -28.91
N PHE A 55 11.92 -25.09 -29.90
CA PHE A 55 11.39 -23.72 -29.82
C PHE A 55 9.86 -23.70 -29.85
N GLY A 56 9.22 -24.59 -30.60
CA GLY A 56 7.77 -24.74 -30.63
C GLY A 56 7.21 -25.13 -29.27
N ALA A 57 7.83 -26.11 -28.59
CA ALA A 57 7.46 -26.49 -27.22
C ALA A 57 7.70 -25.35 -26.23
N LEU A 58 8.81 -24.61 -26.37
CA LEU A 58 9.14 -23.47 -25.51
C LEU A 58 8.12 -22.32 -25.68
N ILE A 59 7.78 -21.95 -26.92
CA ILE A 59 6.77 -20.93 -27.23
C ILE A 59 5.41 -21.38 -26.69
N PHE A 60 5.03 -22.64 -26.90
CA PHE A 60 3.78 -23.18 -26.38
C PHE A 60 3.71 -23.11 -24.86
N ALA A 61 4.78 -23.52 -24.16
CA ALA A 61 4.88 -23.42 -22.71
C ALA A 61 4.81 -21.96 -22.23
N LEU A 62 5.48 -21.03 -22.93
CA LEU A 62 5.43 -19.60 -22.64
C LEU A 62 4.02 -19.03 -22.80
N VAL A 63 3.30 -19.40 -23.87
CA VAL A 63 1.90 -18.99 -24.08
C VAL A 63 1.04 -19.48 -22.92
N ILE A 64 1.08 -20.78 -22.60
CA ILE A 64 0.33 -21.32 -21.45
C ILE A 64 0.68 -20.58 -20.16
N ALA A 65 1.97 -20.35 -19.89
CA ALA A 65 2.42 -19.65 -18.69
C ALA A 65 1.86 -18.21 -18.62
N VAL A 66 1.78 -17.50 -19.74
CA VAL A 66 1.14 -16.17 -19.83
C VAL A 66 -0.35 -16.27 -19.53
N PHE A 67 -1.08 -17.22 -20.13
CA PHE A 67 -2.51 -17.40 -19.89
C PHE A 67 -2.82 -17.76 -18.43
N VAL A 68 -2.10 -18.73 -17.85
CA VAL A 68 -2.27 -19.13 -16.44
C VAL A 68 -1.99 -17.95 -15.51
N ARG A 69 -0.88 -17.24 -15.71
CA ARG A 69 -0.47 -16.12 -14.85
C ARG A 69 -1.44 -14.95 -14.92
N GLN A 70 -1.99 -14.66 -16.10
CA GLN A 70 -2.88 -13.51 -16.29
C GLN A 70 -4.32 -13.82 -15.91
N MET A 71 -4.83 -15.02 -16.22
CA MET A 71 -6.26 -15.36 -16.08
C MET A 71 -6.59 -16.24 -14.87
N TRP A 72 -5.67 -17.06 -14.38
CA TRP A 72 -5.96 -18.06 -13.36
C TRP A 72 -5.37 -17.71 -12.00
N PHE A 73 -4.06 -17.82 -11.83
CA PHE A 73 -3.39 -17.49 -10.57
C PHE A 73 -1.93 -17.08 -10.78
N GLU A 74 -1.36 -16.39 -9.80
CA GLU A 74 0.04 -15.97 -9.82
C GLU A 74 0.64 -16.01 -8.41
N TYR A 75 1.91 -16.39 -8.31
CA TYR A 75 2.67 -16.35 -7.07
C TYR A 75 3.28 -14.96 -6.85
N TYR A 76 3.11 -14.42 -5.64
CA TYR A 76 3.64 -13.13 -5.22
C TYR A 76 4.55 -13.29 -4.01
N GLU A 77 5.66 -12.55 -3.98
CA GLU A 77 6.45 -12.29 -2.78
C GLU A 77 6.20 -10.83 -2.37
N ILE A 78 5.89 -10.59 -1.09
CA ILE A 78 5.64 -9.24 -0.57
C ILE A 78 6.96 -8.48 -0.40
N PRO A 79 7.18 -7.37 -1.15
CA PRO A 79 8.44 -6.64 -1.09
C PRO A 79 8.42 -5.50 -0.06
N THR A 80 7.23 -5.07 0.37
CA THR A 80 7.02 -3.85 1.17
C THR A 80 6.21 -4.10 2.44
N GLY A 81 6.37 -3.20 3.42
CA GLY A 81 5.71 -3.26 4.72
C GLY A 81 4.40 -2.48 4.79
N SER A 82 3.86 -2.06 3.64
CA SER A 82 2.63 -1.24 3.54
C SER A 82 1.38 -1.96 4.05
N MET A 83 1.42 -3.29 4.10
CA MET A 83 0.32 -4.15 4.55
C MET A 83 0.57 -4.75 5.94
N ARG A 84 1.59 -4.29 6.69
CA ARG A 84 1.77 -4.73 8.09
C ARG A 84 0.56 -4.27 8.94
N PRO A 85 0.11 -5.06 9.93
CA PRO A 85 0.65 -6.36 10.32
C PRO A 85 0.12 -7.54 9.49
N THR A 86 -0.90 -7.34 8.64
CA THR A 86 -1.61 -8.40 7.91
C THR A 86 -0.71 -9.17 6.94
N LEU A 87 0.12 -8.48 6.15
CA LEU A 87 1.14 -9.07 5.28
C LEU A 87 2.49 -8.41 5.57
N LYS A 88 3.52 -9.22 5.71
CA LYS A 88 4.89 -8.79 6.02
C LYS A 88 5.81 -9.04 4.83
N GLU A 89 6.93 -8.33 4.79
CA GLU A 89 7.96 -8.59 3.79
C GLU A 89 8.39 -10.06 3.79
N LYS A 90 8.66 -10.59 2.60
CA LYS A 90 9.01 -11.99 2.32
C LYS A 90 7.87 -13.01 2.52
N ASP A 91 6.67 -12.58 2.90
CA ASP A 91 5.50 -13.45 2.78
C ASP A 91 5.29 -13.82 1.30
N ARG A 92 4.98 -15.09 1.05
CA ARG A 92 4.65 -15.58 -0.30
C ARG A 92 3.23 -16.07 -0.34
N LEU A 93 2.51 -15.60 -1.35
CA LEU A 93 1.07 -15.82 -1.48
C LEU A 93 0.68 -16.19 -2.90
N VAL A 94 -0.46 -16.87 -3.01
CA VAL A 94 -1.15 -17.16 -4.27
C VAL A 94 -2.22 -16.11 -4.47
N VAL A 95 -2.22 -15.45 -5.63
CA VAL A 95 -3.24 -14.49 -6.04
C VAL A 95 -4.14 -15.13 -7.08
N SER A 96 -5.43 -15.23 -6.79
CA SER A 96 -6.44 -15.61 -7.78
C SER A 96 -6.74 -14.44 -8.71
N LYS A 97 -6.74 -14.72 -10.01
CA LYS A 97 -6.92 -13.73 -11.09
C LYS A 97 -8.33 -13.68 -11.67
N ASN A 98 -9.22 -14.51 -11.15
CA ASN A 98 -10.57 -14.74 -11.67
C ASN A 98 -11.67 -14.55 -10.62
N GLN A 99 -11.41 -13.74 -9.59
CA GLN A 99 -12.34 -13.63 -8.46
C GLN A 99 -13.57 -12.76 -8.78
N PHE A 100 -13.36 -11.63 -9.45
CA PHE A 100 -14.39 -10.64 -9.76
C PHE A 100 -14.55 -10.36 -11.27
N GLY A 101 -13.68 -10.93 -12.11
CA GLY A 101 -13.73 -10.81 -13.57
C GLY A 101 -12.64 -11.66 -14.18
N VAL A 102 -12.74 -11.94 -15.49
CA VAL A 102 -11.70 -12.66 -16.24
C VAL A 102 -10.73 -11.64 -16.82
N ASN A 103 -9.49 -11.62 -16.37
CA ASN A 103 -8.47 -10.72 -16.91
C ASN A 103 -8.20 -11.03 -18.39
N ILE A 104 -8.05 -9.99 -19.21
CA ILE A 104 -7.61 -10.17 -20.60
C ILE A 104 -6.07 -10.15 -20.63
N PRO A 105 -5.40 -11.19 -21.15
CA PRO A 105 -3.94 -11.23 -21.19
C PRO A 105 -3.34 -9.96 -21.83
N LEU A 106 -2.27 -9.44 -21.22
CA LEU A 106 -1.50 -8.27 -21.65
C LEU A 106 -2.25 -6.91 -21.60
N LEU A 107 -3.56 -6.89 -21.35
CA LEU A 107 -4.39 -5.67 -21.26
C LEU A 107 -4.78 -5.36 -19.79
N SER A 108 -5.28 -4.14 -19.51
CA SER A 108 -5.89 -3.83 -18.20
C SER A 108 -7.31 -4.39 -18.12
N LYS A 109 -8.01 -4.49 -19.24
CA LYS A 109 -9.44 -4.80 -19.28
C LYS A 109 -9.80 -6.18 -18.69
N HIS A 110 -11.05 -6.26 -18.25
CA HIS A 110 -11.70 -7.47 -17.78
C HIS A 110 -12.82 -7.88 -18.72
N PHE A 111 -13.01 -9.19 -18.88
CA PHE A 111 -14.22 -9.77 -19.40
C PHE A 111 -15.14 -10.20 -18.25
N LEU A 112 -16.44 -9.90 -18.35
CA LEU A 112 -17.46 -10.22 -17.34
C LEU A 112 -17.10 -9.76 -15.91
N PHE A 113 -16.63 -8.51 -15.78
CA PHE A 113 -16.40 -7.91 -14.46
C PHE A 113 -17.71 -7.77 -13.69
N LYS A 114 -17.69 -8.16 -12.41
CA LYS A 114 -18.82 -8.12 -11.49
C LYS A 114 -18.41 -7.29 -10.25
N PRO A 115 -18.79 -6.01 -10.17
CA PRO A 115 -18.44 -5.13 -9.06
C PRO A 115 -18.89 -5.65 -7.69
N ASP A 116 -19.97 -6.42 -7.62
CA ASP A 116 -20.49 -7.01 -6.38
C ASP A 116 -19.58 -8.07 -5.77
N LEU A 117 -18.76 -8.72 -6.60
CA LEU A 117 -17.77 -9.70 -6.14
C LEU A 117 -16.56 -9.03 -5.49
N VAL A 118 -16.37 -7.73 -5.69
CA VAL A 118 -15.35 -6.93 -5.01
C VAL A 118 -15.87 -6.54 -3.61
N LYS A 119 -15.17 -6.99 -2.56
CA LYS A 119 -15.62 -6.87 -1.16
C LYS A 119 -14.85 -5.79 -0.41
N ARG A 120 -15.56 -4.92 0.33
CA ARG A 120 -14.92 -3.99 1.27
C ARG A 120 -14.19 -4.76 2.35
N GLY A 121 -13.06 -4.25 2.81
CA GLY A 121 -12.14 -4.97 3.69
C GLY A 121 -11.37 -6.10 3.00
N GLY A 122 -11.62 -6.40 1.72
CA GLY A 122 -10.84 -7.37 0.93
C GLY A 122 -9.44 -6.86 0.61
N ILE A 123 -8.47 -7.75 0.46
CA ILE A 123 -7.16 -7.39 -0.08
C ILE A 123 -7.23 -7.55 -1.60
N VAL A 124 -6.79 -6.53 -2.33
CA VAL A 124 -6.78 -6.53 -3.80
C VAL A 124 -5.38 -6.33 -4.31
N VAL A 125 -5.07 -7.01 -5.41
CA VAL A 125 -3.90 -6.77 -6.24
C VAL A 125 -4.34 -5.97 -7.46
N PHE A 126 -3.64 -4.88 -7.76
CA PHE A 126 -3.92 -4.04 -8.92
C PHE A 126 -2.65 -3.60 -9.64
N SER A 127 -2.79 -3.25 -10.90
CA SER A 127 -1.71 -2.75 -11.75
C SER A 127 -1.57 -1.24 -11.62
N GLY A 128 -0.35 -0.72 -11.53
CA GLY A 128 -0.08 0.73 -11.58
C GLY A 128 -0.15 1.33 -12.99
N ARG A 129 -0.95 0.76 -13.90
CA ARG A 129 -1.07 1.25 -15.28
C ARG A 129 -1.85 2.57 -15.28
N ASP A 130 -1.35 3.58 -16.00
CA ASP A 130 -2.01 4.89 -16.15
C ASP A 130 -2.35 5.57 -14.81
N MET A 131 -1.57 5.27 -13.77
CA MET A 131 -1.64 5.89 -12.46
C MET A 131 -0.41 6.78 -12.25
N ASP A 132 -0.55 7.85 -11.46
CA ASP A 132 0.54 8.74 -11.08
C ASP A 132 1.41 8.11 -9.98
N ILE A 133 2.08 7.01 -10.35
CA ILE A 133 3.03 6.30 -9.50
C ILE A 133 4.38 6.28 -10.22
N PRO A 134 5.48 6.69 -9.56
CA PRO A 134 6.79 6.67 -10.17
C PRO A 134 7.27 5.22 -10.40
N ASP A 135 8.06 5.03 -11.46
CA ASP A 135 8.72 3.76 -11.78
C ASP A 135 7.76 2.55 -11.81
N VAL A 136 6.64 2.66 -12.53
CA VAL A 136 5.65 1.56 -12.67
C VAL A 136 6.01 0.55 -13.75
N ASN A 137 7.02 0.80 -14.58
CA ASN A 137 7.38 -0.09 -15.68
C ASN A 137 8.13 -1.32 -15.15
N THR A 138 7.87 -2.48 -15.75
CA THR A 138 8.58 -3.73 -15.44
C THR A 138 8.62 -4.63 -16.68
N MET A 139 9.31 -5.77 -16.61
CA MET A 139 9.33 -6.76 -17.69
C MET A 139 8.77 -8.10 -17.22
N TYR A 140 7.74 -8.60 -17.91
CA TYR A 140 7.22 -9.94 -17.73
C TYR A 140 8.14 -10.97 -18.38
N PHE A 141 8.58 -11.97 -17.60
CA PHE A 141 9.54 -12.99 -18.03
C PHE A 141 10.83 -12.42 -18.65
N PHE A 142 11.16 -11.15 -18.38
CA PHE A 142 12.23 -10.40 -19.05
C PHE A 142 12.05 -10.25 -20.57
N LEU A 143 10.85 -10.53 -21.10
CA LEU A 143 10.54 -10.53 -22.53
C LEU A 143 9.54 -9.45 -22.93
N PHE A 144 8.53 -9.20 -22.09
CA PHE A 144 7.41 -8.32 -22.47
C PHE A 144 7.31 -7.12 -21.52
N PRO A 145 7.04 -5.91 -22.04
CA PRO A 145 6.78 -4.76 -21.18
C PRO A 145 5.51 -5.00 -20.35
N GLY A 146 5.60 -4.64 -19.08
CA GLY A 146 4.57 -4.82 -18.08
C GLY A 146 4.48 -3.65 -17.12
N LYS A 147 3.53 -3.75 -16.19
CA LYS A 147 3.36 -2.77 -15.11
C LYS A 147 3.46 -3.46 -13.76
N LYS A 148 4.12 -2.78 -12.81
CA LYS A 148 4.23 -3.24 -11.43
C LYS A 148 2.84 -3.41 -10.82
N GLN A 149 2.78 -4.35 -9.88
CA GLN A 149 1.56 -4.77 -9.21
C GLN A 149 1.65 -4.35 -7.75
N TYR A 150 0.55 -3.83 -7.23
CA TYR A 150 0.43 -3.30 -5.90
C TYR A 150 -0.64 -4.06 -5.14
N ILE A 151 -0.43 -4.21 -3.84
CA ILE A 151 -1.35 -4.90 -2.94
C ILE A 151 -1.80 -3.94 -1.85
N LYS A 152 -3.11 -3.80 -1.69
CA LYS A 152 -3.76 -2.89 -0.74
C LYS A 152 -5.08 -3.48 -0.24
N ARG A 153 -5.59 -2.96 0.87
CA ARG A 153 -6.95 -3.24 1.33
C ARG A 153 -7.93 -2.32 0.63
N LEU A 154 -8.97 -2.91 0.06
CA LEU A 154 -10.08 -2.20 -0.53
C LEU A 154 -11.01 -1.71 0.58
N ILE A 155 -11.16 -0.40 0.69
CA ILE A 155 -11.96 0.25 1.73
C ILE A 155 -13.28 0.74 1.13
N GLY A 156 -13.22 1.47 0.00
CA GLY A 156 -14.38 2.06 -0.65
C GLY A 156 -14.62 1.53 -2.06
N LYS A 157 -15.89 1.28 -2.38
CA LYS A 157 -16.41 0.91 -3.70
C LYS A 157 -16.97 2.14 -4.43
N PRO A 158 -17.17 2.09 -5.76
CA PRO A 158 -17.77 3.19 -6.51
C PRO A 158 -19.06 3.70 -5.87
N GLY A 159 -19.14 5.00 -5.61
CA GLY A 159 -20.30 5.67 -5.02
C GLY A 159 -20.37 5.66 -3.49
N ASP A 160 -19.44 5.02 -2.79
CA ASP A 160 -19.36 5.11 -1.33
C ASP A 160 -18.87 6.49 -0.90
N THR A 161 -19.40 7.01 0.22
CA THR A 161 -18.87 8.20 0.88
C THR A 161 -18.29 7.83 2.24
N LEU A 162 -17.03 8.23 2.49
CA LEU A 162 -16.23 7.80 3.63
C LEU A 162 -15.66 8.98 4.43
N TYR A 163 -15.68 8.90 5.75
CA TYR A 163 -15.16 9.93 6.66
C TYR A 163 -14.23 9.32 7.72
N PHE A 164 -13.06 9.92 7.92
CA PHE A 164 -12.07 9.42 8.86
C PHE A 164 -12.23 10.12 10.21
N ALA A 165 -12.40 9.36 11.29
CA ALA A 165 -12.45 9.93 12.64
C ALA A 165 -11.98 8.93 13.69
N SER A 166 -11.28 9.45 14.70
CA SER A 166 -10.81 8.66 15.84
C SER A 166 -10.03 7.40 15.43
N GLY A 167 -9.29 7.43 14.32
CA GLY A 167 -8.57 6.29 13.74
C GLY A 167 -9.43 5.26 13.00
N ASN A 168 -10.75 5.48 12.86
CA ASN A 168 -11.69 4.62 12.15
C ASN A 168 -12.17 5.27 10.83
N ILE A 169 -12.93 4.54 10.02
CA ILE A 169 -13.55 5.03 8.76
C ILE A 169 -15.06 4.82 8.80
N TYR A 170 -15.81 5.88 8.96
CA TYR A 170 -17.27 5.83 8.90
C TYR A 170 -17.72 5.97 7.45
N GLY A 171 -18.72 5.20 7.02
CA GLY A 171 -19.09 5.20 5.62
C GLY A 171 -20.55 4.90 5.35
N ILE A 172 -21.05 5.45 4.25
CA ILE A 172 -22.31 5.08 3.63
C ILE A 172 -22.08 4.63 2.20
N ASP A 173 -22.88 3.68 1.72
CA ASP A 173 -22.87 3.32 0.30
C ASP A 173 -23.67 4.29 -0.57
N LYS A 174 -23.67 4.05 -1.88
CA LYS A 174 -24.42 4.83 -2.87
C LYS A 174 -25.93 4.93 -2.59
N ASP A 175 -26.48 3.98 -1.85
CA ASP A 175 -27.91 3.91 -1.49
C ASP A 175 -28.18 4.52 -0.10
N GLY A 176 -27.14 5.06 0.56
CA GLY A 176 -27.21 5.71 1.86
C GLY A 176 -27.17 4.75 3.05
N LYS A 177 -26.86 3.47 2.84
CA LYS A 177 -26.78 2.47 3.91
C LYS A 177 -25.43 2.57 4.63
N ASP A 178 -25.46 2.47 5.96
CA ASP A 178 -24.24 2.38 6.77
C ASP A 178 -23.42 1.13 6.42
N ILE A 179 -22.15 1.36 6.08
CA ILE A 179 -21.15 0.33 5.73
C ILE A 179 -19.96 0.32 6.70
N SER A 180 -20.00 1.10 7.78
CA SER A 180 -18.89 1.25 8.73
C SER A 180 -18.49 -0.10 9.33
N ALA A 181 -19.46 -0.86 9.83
CA ALA A 181 -19.22 -2.20 10.38
C ALA A 181 -18.60 -3.17 9.36
N GLU A 182 -18.87 -2.99 8.05
CA GLU A 182 -18.25 -3.78 6.99
C GLU A 182 -16.76 -3.45 6.81
N ILE A 183 -16.40 -2.19 7.01
CA ILE A 183 -15.03 -1.68 6.88
C ILE A 183 -14.21 -2.01 8.14
N GLN A 184 -14.78 -1.84 9.35
CA GLN A 184 -14.14 -2.12 10.64
C GLN A 184 -14.43 -3.53 11.19
N ARG A 185 -14.52 -4.56 10.34
CA ARG A 185 -14.78 -5.92 10.83
C ARG A 185 -13.77 -6.32 11.90
N GLU A 186 -14.26 -6.87 13.01
CA GLU A 186 -13.43 -7.29 14.16
C GLU A 186 -12.30 -8.24 13.74
N THR A 187 -12.55 -9.08 12.72
CA THR A 187 -11.56 -10.01 12.18
C THR A 187 -10.29 -9.29 11.74
N LEU A 188 -10.39 -8.07 11.20
CA LEU A 188 -9.25 -7.27 10.72
C LEU A 188 -8.32 -6.80 11.84
N GLY A 189 -8.72 -6.94 13.10
CA GLY A 189 -8.01 -6.40 14.25
C GLY A 189 -8.07 -4.87 14.30
N LYS A 190 -7.34 -4.27 15.24
CA LYS A 190 -7.27 -2.82 15.39
C LYS A 190 -6.25 -2.24 14.41
N ILE A 191 -6.72 -1.89 13.21
CA ILE A 191 -5.96 -1.09 12.23
C ILE A 191 -6.50 0.34 12.28
N ASN A 192 -5.61 1.30 12.49
CA ASN A 192 -5.99 2.71 12.46
C ASN A 192 -5.85 3.28 11.05
N HIS A 193 -6.69 4.26 10.72
CA HIS A 193 -6.69 4.93 9.43
C HIS A 193 -6.59 6.45 9.59
N ILE A 194 -5.76 7.05 8.74
CA ILE A 194 -5.48 8.50 8.70
C ILE A 194 -5.78 9.00 7.29
N PRO A 195 -6.53 10.12 7.11
CA PRO A 195 -7.00 10.57 5.80
C PRO A 195 -5.93 11.18 4.90
N TYR A 196 -4.75 11.51 5.43
CA TYR A 196 -3.66 12.16 4.71
C TYR A 196 -2.30 11.57 5.08
N ILE A 197 -1.32 11.85 4.23
CA ILE A 197 0.10 11.64 4.53
C ILE A 197 0.71 12.92 5.09
N HIS A 198 0.38 14.06 4.48
CA HIS A 198 0.73 15.41 4.93
C HIS A 198 -0.47 16.34 4.76
N PHE A 199 -0.57 17.40 5.57
CA PHE A 199 -1.65 18.36 5.45
C PHE A 199 -1.70 19.05 4.07
N GLU A 200 -0.57 19.20 3.36
CA GLU A 200 -0.55 19.71 1.98
C GLU A 200 -0.60 18.60 0.91
N GLY A 201 -0.50 17.32 1.30
CA GLY A 201 -0.40 16.21 0.34
C GLY A 201 0.72 16.46 -0.67
N ARG A 202 0.36 16.58 -1.96
CA ARG A 202 1.27 17.01 -3.02
C ARG A 202 1.05 18.49 -3.36
N ALA A 203 2.09 19.32 -3.25
CA ALA A 203 2.05 20.73 -3.61
C ALA A 203 2.81 20.98 -4.92
N ILE A 204 2.12 21.51 -5.94
CA ILE A 204 2.70 21.87 -7.23
C ILE A 204 2.88 23.39 -7.30
N SER A 205 4.11 23.81 -7.57
CA SER A 205 4.51 25.21 -7.71
C SER A 205 4.95 25.50 -9.16
N PRO A 206 4.93 26.77 -9.63
CA PRO A 206 5.42 27.12 -10.95
C PRO A 206 6.92 26.81 -11.10
N LYS A 207 7.42 26.77 -12.33
CA LYS A 207 8.86 26.54 -12.61
C LYS A 207 9.72 27.74 -12.21
N SER A 208 9.18 28.95 -12.30
CA SER A 208 9.90 30.19 -12.05
C SER A 208 9.17 31.02 -10.99
N PRO A 209 9.90 31.66 -10.05
CA PRO A 209 9.29 32.52 -9.05
C PRO A 209 8.92 33.88 -9.64
N VAL A 210 7.90 34.50 -9.06
CA VAL A 210 7.57 35.92 -9.25
C VAL A 210 8.04 36.66 -8.00
N GLN A 211 8.95 37.63 -8.16
CA GLN A 211 9.57 38.35 -7.03
C GLN A 211 10.19 37.43 -5.97
N GLY A 212 10.79 36.31 -6.39
CA GLY A 212 11.42 35.34 -5.49
C GLY A 212 10.45 34.37 -4.81
N ILE A 213 9.14 34.48 -5.05
CA ILE A 213 8.11 33.60 -4.50
C ILE A 213 7.53 32.70 -5.60
N PHE A 214 7.47 31.41 -5.35
CA PHE A 214 6.85 30.43 -6.23
C PHE A 214 5.34 30.38 -5.96
N SER A 215 4.56 31.12 -6.75
CA SER A 215 3.10 31.27 -6.61
C SER A 215 2.44 31.38 -8.00
N PRO A 216 1.24 30.82 -8.23
CA PRO A 216 0.39 30.11 -7.28
C PRO A 216 0.85 28.67 -6.98
N VAL A 217 0.49 28.15 -5.80
CA VAL A 217 0.70 26.76 -5.40
C VAL A 217 -0.64 26.03 -5.43
N VAL A 218 -0.71 24.90 -6.13
CA VAL A 218 -1.88 24.03 -6.14
C VAL A 218 -1.63 22.83 -5.24
N ILE A 219 -2.56 22.58 -4.33
CA ILE A 219 -2.48 21.55 -3.29
C ILE A 219 -3.38 20.39 -3.72
N TYR A 220 -2.81 19.18 -3.66
CA TYR A 220 -3.47 17.94 -4.05
C TYR A 220 -3.60 17.01 -2.84
N GLN A 221 -4.79 16.41 -2.69
CA GLN A 221 -5.07 15.34 -1.76
C GLN A 221 -5.70 14.17 -2.50
N MET A 222 -5.29 12.94 -2.20
CA MET A 222 -5.68 11.75 -2.98
C MET A 222 -5.51 11.92 -4.49
N ASN A 223 -4.44 12.62 -4.89
CA ASN A 223 -4.13 12.99 -6.27
C ASN A 223 -5.19 13.86 -6.99
N GLU A 224 -6.06 14.53 -6.24
CA GLU A 224 -7.03 15.50 -6.76
C GLU A 224 -6.68 16.91 -6.29
N PRO A 225 -6.81 17.94 -7.14
CA PRO A 225 -6.60 19.32 -6.71
C PRO A 225 -7.74 19.73 -5.76
N VAL A 226 -7.39 20.14 -4.55
CA VAL A 226 -8.38 20.48 -3.49
C VAL A 226 -8.31 21.93 -3.04
N ALA A 227 -7.16 22.59 -3.21
CA ALA A 227 -6.98 23.97 -2.84
C ALA A 227 -5.88 24.64 -3.65
N LYS A 228 -5.90 25.97 -3.66
CA LYS A 228 -4.88 26.80 -4.27
C LYS A 228 -4.51 27.94 -3.33
N LEU A 229 -3.22 28.18 -3.20
CA LEU A 229 -2.64 29.30 -2.47
C LEU A 229 -1.92 30.22 -3.44
N TYR A 230 -2.03 31.53 -3.25
CA TYR A 230 -1.34 32.50 -4.07
C TYR A 230 -1.01 33.76 -3.29
N VAL A 231 0.01 34.47 -3.74
CA VAL A 231 0.40 35.77 -3.20
C VAL A 231 -0.18 36.86 -4.08
N SER A 232 -1.01 37.72 -3.53
CA SER A 232 -1.59 38.87 -4.22
C SER A 232 -0.57 40.00 -4.37
N SER A 233 -0.90 41.02 -5.18
CA SER A 233 -0.03 42.17 -5.46
C SER A 233 0.39 42.94 -4.21
N ASN A 234 -0.44 42.97 -3.18
CA ASN A 234 -0.15 43.55 -1.86
C ASN A 234 0.64 42.62 -0.92
N ARG A 235 1.22 41.53 -1.44
CA ARG A 235 1.98 40.50 -0.70
C ARG A 235 1.19 39.74 0.38
N GLN A 236 -0.14 39.81 0.37
CA GLN A 236 -0.96 38.95 1.20
C GLN A 236 -1.08 37.57 0.58
N ILE A 237 -1.17 36.55 1.43
CA ILE A 237 -1.41 35.17 0.98
C ILE A 237 -2.92 34.97 0.97
N GLN A 238 -3.43 34.51 -0.16
CA GLN A 238 -4.83 34.17 -0.33
C GLN A 238 -4.92 32.68 -0.65
N GLY A 239 -5.98 32.05 -0.15
CA GLY A 239 -6.24 30.64 -0.37
C GLY A 239 -7.69 30.41 -0.72
N GLU A 240 -7.91 29.55 -1.71
CA GLU A 240 -9.23 29.16 -2.19
C GLU A 240 -9.35 27.63 -2.25
N MET A 241 -10.50 27.11 -1.84
CA MET A 241 -10.86 25.70 -2.08
C MET A 241 -11.13 25.52 -3.56
N LEU A 242 -10.69 24.39 -4.13
CA LEU A 242 -11.00 24.01 -5.50
C LEU A 242 -12.13 22.97 -5.53
N PRO A 243 -12.93 22.91 -6.61
CA PRO A 243 -13.90 21.85 -6.79
C PRO A 243 -13.23 20.47 -6.79
N ILE A 244 -13.70 19.59 -5.92
CA ILE A 244 -13.20 18.23 -5.78
C ILE A 244 -13.90 17.36 -6.83
N ALA A 245 -13.16 16.83 -7.80
CA ALA A 245 -13.73 16.13 -8.95
C ALA A 245 -14.51 14.86 -8.58
N SER A 246 -14.06 14.16 -7.54
CA SER A 246 -14.73 12.98 -7.00
C SER A 246 -16.06 13.29 -6.29
N ASP A 247 -16.33 14.55 -5.99
CA ASP A 247 -17.39 14.95 -5.10
C ASP A 247 -18.43 15.86 -5.77
N ARG A 248 -19.67 15.37 -5.87
CA ARG A 248 -20.80 16.13 -6.40
C ARG A 248 -21.70 16.71 -5.32
N THR A 249 -21.44 16.42 -4.05
CA THR A 249 -22.37 16.69 -2.94
C THR A 249 -21.75 17.46 -1.78
N SER A 250 -20.43 17.38 -1.56
CA SER A 250 -19.81 18.06 -0.44
C SER A 250 -19.83 19.58 -0.60
N LYS A 251 -20.01 20.25 0.54
CA LYS A 251 -19.99 21.71 0.67
C LYS A 251 -18.84 22.11 1.58
N ILE A 252 -17.68 21.49 1.38
CA ILE A 252 -16.49 21.75 2.20
C ILE A 252 -15.96 23.14 1.84
N THR A 253 -16.12 24.09 2.75
CA THR A 253 -15.66 25.47 2.58
C THR A 253 -14.34 25.76 3.30
N LYS A 254 -13.98 24.93 4.29
CA LYS A 254 -12.73 25.05 5.05
C LYS A 254 -11.86 23.84 4.79
N TYR A 255 -10.57 24.08 4.62
CA TYR A 255 -9.61 23.01 4.29
C TYR A 255 -9.45 21.96 5.39
N GLU A 256 -9.51 22.38 6.65
CA GLU A 256 -9.53 21.49 7.82
C GLU A 256 -10.74 20.53 7.87
N ASP A 257 -11.85 20.84 7.17
CA ASP A 257 -13.03 19.98 7.09
C ASP A 257 -12.91 18.85 6.06
N LEU A 258 -11.80 18.77 5.32
CA LEU A 258 -11.54 17.69 4.36
C LEU A 258 -11.52 16.33 5.05
N TRP A 259 -12.54 15.52 4.82
CA TRP A 259 -12.58 14.06 5.01
C TRP A 259 -12.07 13.55 6.36
N GLY A 260 -12.14 14.38 7.40
CA GLY A 260 -11.69 14.06 8.75
C GLY A 260 -10.41 14.73 9.23
N PHE A 261 -9.80 15.65 8.48
CA PHE A 261 -8.52 16.30 8.82
C PHE A 261 -8.53 16.86 10.26
N LYS A 262 -9.63 17.50 10.69
CA LYS A 262 -9.82 18.00 12.07
C LYS A 262 -9.59 16.99 13.19
N ASN A 263 -9.83 15.70 12.93
CA ASN A 263 -9.70 14.65 13.95
C ASN A 263 -8.24 14.24 14.22
N TYR A 264 -7.30 14.72 13.41
CA TYR A 264 -5.93 14.23 13.43
C TYR A 264 -4.93 15.37 13.55
N ALA A 265 -3.87 15.10 14.30
CA ALA A 265 -2.71 15.97 14.43
C ALA A 265 -1.46 15.21 13.96
N MET A 266 -0.46 15.96 13.49
CA MET A 266 0.90 15.46 13.38
C MET A 266 1.67 15.70 14.67
N ALA A 267 2.46 14.74 15.12
CA ALA A 267 3.09 14.77 16.43
C ALA A 267 4.62 14.76 16.38
N ARG A 268 5.27 15.53 17.25
CA ARG A 268 6.70 15.37 17.55
C ARG A 268 6.99 15.69 19.02
N ILE A 269 8.15 15.26 19.50
CA ILE A 269 8.60 15.58 20.85
C ILE A 269 9.62 16.71 20.78
N ILE A 270 9.38 17.80 21.50
CA ILE A 270 10.31 18.93 21.61
C ILE A 270 10.79 19.09 23.05
N ASP A 271 11.96 19.70 23.22
CA ASP A 271 12.44 20.08 24.55
C ASP A 271 11.92 21.47 24.97
N ARG A 272 12.11 21.77 26.26
CA ARG A 272 11.72 23.06 26.84
C ARG A 272 12.38 24.25 26.16
N LYS A 273 13.63 24.14 25.70
CA LYS A 273 14.33 25.25 25.03
C LYS A 273 13.66 25.56 23.69
N GLN A 274 13.32 24.52 22.92
CA GLN A 274 12.55 24.64 21.68
C GLN A 274 11.17 25.26 21.94
N TYR A 275 10.43 24.76 22.94
CA TYR A 275 9.13 25.32 23.32
C TYR A 275 9.21 26.83 23.64
N LEU A 276 10.14 27.22 24.52
CA LEU A 276 10.31 28.64 24.89
C LEU A 276 10.73 29.51 23.69
N SER A 277 11.52 28.96 22.76
CA SER A 277 11.91 29.68 21.54
C SER A 277 10.74 29.95 20.59
N PHE A 278 9.72 29.08 20.59
CA PHE A 278 8.55 29.20 19.71
C PHE A 278 7.42 30.03 20.33
N ASN A 279 7.30 30.01 21.66
CA ASN A 279 6.16 30.58 22.39
C ASN A 279 6.52 31.78 23.28
N GLY A 280 7.81 32.12 23.39
CA GLY A 280 8.30 33.14 24.31
C GLY A 280 8.36 32.65 25.76
N ALA A 281 8.58 33.59 26.70
CA ALA A 281 8.71 33.30 28.13
C ALA A 281 7.36 33.11 28.86
N ASN A 282 6.24 33.49 28.24
CA ASN A 282 4.92 33.37 28.86
C ASN A 282 4.43 31.91 28.86
N LEU A 283 4.56 31.26 30.01
CA LEU A 283 4.15 29.89 30.28
C LEU A 283 2.67 29.75 30.67
N GLU A 284 1.85 30.79 30.48
CA GLU A 284 0.69 31.05 31.35
C GLU A 284 -0.37 29.93 31.46
N ASN A 285 -0.39 28.94 30.55
CA ASN A 285 -1.44 27.91 30.55
C ASN A 285 -0.95 26.45 30.45
N ILE A 286 0.36 26.18 30.53
CA ILE A 286 0.89 24.81 30.43
C ILE A 286 1.88 24.53 31.56
N LYS A 287 1.66 23.40 32.26
CA LYS A 287 2.57 22.95 33.32
C LYS A 287 4.00 22.77 32.77
N PRO A 288 5.03 23.34 33.40
CA PRO A 288 6.42 23.15 33.00
C PRO A 288 6.80 21.67 32.93
N SER A 289 7.46 21.28 31.84
CA SER A 289 8.07 19.96 31.63
C SER A 289 9.39 20.09 30.88
N ASP A 290 10.23 19.05 30.97
CA ASP A 290 11.46 18.92 30.19
C ASP A 290 11.15 18.71 28.71
N LEU A 291 10.10 17.93 28.43
CA LEU A 291 9.67 17.54 27.10
C LEU A 291 8.17 17.80 26.92
N TYR A 292 7.81 18.22 25.71
CA TYR A 292 6.44 18.46 25.29
C TYR A 292 6.13 17.65 24.04
N LEU A 293 4.91 17.10 23.99
CA LEU A 293 4.31 16.62 22.77
C LEU A 293 3.77 17.82 22.01
N GLU A 294 4.42 18.19 20.90
CA GLU A 294 3.90 19.18 19.96
C GLU A 294 2.95 18.49 19.00
N LEU A 295 1.73 19.02 18.91
CA LEU A 295 0.68 18.61 17.99
C LEU A 295 0.47 19.72 16.98
N THR A 296 0.64 19.39 15.69
CA THR A 296 0.34 20.27 14.57
C THR A 296 -0.97 19.81 13.93
N HIS A 297 -1.96 20.70 13.84
CA HIS A 297 -3.33 20.34 13.44
C HIS A 297 -4.06 21.51 12.77
N SER A 298 -5.34 21.30 12.43
CA SER A 298 -6.27 22.31 11.90
C SER A 298 -5.66 23.14 10.75
N PRO A 299 -5.33 22.48 9.60
CA PRO A 299 -4.75 23.18 8.46
C PRO A 299 -5.74 24.18 7.86
N SER A 300 -5.28 25.41 7.62
CA SER A 300 -6.13 26.53 7.23
C SER A 300 -5.56 27.27 6.02
N LEU A 301 -6.44 27.60 5.06
CA LEU A 301 -6.11 28.47 3.94
C LEU A 301 -6.10 29.96 4.34
N GLN A 302 -6.82 30.32 5.41
CA GLN A 302 -6.92 31.71 5.88
C GLN A 302 -5.66 32.16 6.61
N ASN A 303 -5.04 31.24 7.36
CA ASN A 303 -3.81 31.50 8.10
C ASN A 303 -2.55 31.03 7.34
N ALA A 304 -2.63 30.95 6.02
CA ALA A 304 -1.53 30.50 5.18
C ALA A 304 -0.26 31.32 5.45
N THR A 305 0.90 30.66 5.35
CA THR A 305 2.22 31.22 5.66
C THR A 305 3.13 31.13 4.45
N LEU A 306 4.19 31.94 4.41
CA LEU A 306 5.29 31.74 3.47
C LEU A 306 6.35 30.87 4.13
N GLU A 307 6.66 29.73 3.53
CA GLU A 307 7.72 28.86 4.01
C GLU A 307 8.73 28.57 2.90
N ARG A 308 9.95 28.24 3.33
CA ARG A 308 10.99 27.75 2.44
C ARG A 308 10.91 26.23 2.41
N ASP A 309 10.59 25.67 1.25
CA ASP A 309 10.49 24.22 1.08
C ASP A 309 11.86 23.53 1.04
N TYR A 310 11.85 22.20 0.92
CA TYR A 310 13.06 21.37 0.87
C TYR A 310 14.03 21.74 -0.26
N TYR A 311 13.54 22.31 -1.36
CA TYR A 311 14.34 22.75 -2.49
C TYR A 311 14.91 24.17 -2.29
N GLY A 312 14.66 24.78 -1.14
CA GLY A 312 15.01 26.17 -0.88
C GLY A 312 14.06 27.16 -1.56
N ARG A 313 12.92 26.73 -2.12
CA ARG A 313 11.97 27.63 -2.77
C ARG A 313 11.08 28.28 -1.72
N VAL A 314 10.89 29.59 -1.81
CA VAL A 314 9.92 30.29 -0.96
C VAL A 314 8.55 30.21 -1.63
N ARG A 315 7.57 29.62 -0.95
CA ARG A 315 6.21 29.43 -1.48
C ARG A 315 5.16 29.58 -0.37
N PRO A 316 3.91 29.93 -0.69
CA PRO A 316 2.83 29.84 0.27
C PRO A 316 2.53 28.39 0.64
N THR A 317 2.22 28.16 1.92
CA THR A 317 1.85 26.89 2.53
C THR A 317 0.59 27.07 3.37
N VAL A 318 -0.13 25.97 3.64
CA VAL A 318 -1.29 26.03 4.55
C VAL A 318 -0.84 26.47 5.94
N GLY A 319 -1.68 27.28 6.60
CA GLY A 319 -1.49 27.66 7.98
C GLY A 319 -1.74 26.47 8.88
N LEU A 320 -0.90 26.28 9.89
CA LEU A 320 -1.01 25.14 10.81
C LEU A 320 -1.14 25.63 12.25
N SER A 321 -2.10 25.08 12.96
CA SER A 321 -2.26 25.31 14.40
C SER A 321 -1.30 24.41 15.17
N LYS A 322 -0.74 24.93 16.26
CA LYS A 322 0.12 24.16 17.17
C LYS A 322 -0.45 24.16 18.58
N SER A 323 -0.32 23.01 19.21
CA SER A 323 -0.74 22.75 20.58
C SER A 323 0.28 21.88 21.27
N TYR A 324 0.43 22.06 22.58
CA TYR A 324 1.50 21.44 23.36
C TYR A 324 0.94 20.73 24.58
N ILE A 325 1.40 19.51 24.83
CA ILE A 325 1.01 18.73 26.00
C ILE A 325 2.28 18.30 26.75
N PRO A 326 2.40 18.56 28.07
CA PRO A 326 3.58 18.18 28.83
C PRO A 326 3.70 16.65 28.92
N LEU A 327 4.89 16.12 28.62
CA LEU A 327 5.19 14.70 28.74
C LEU A 327 5.88 14.42 30.09
N ASN A 328 5.42 13.42 30.82
CA ASN A 328 6.13 12.86 31.96
C ASN A 328 6.86 11.58 31.54
N GLU A 329 7.62 10.99 32.47
CA GLU A 329 8.37 9.76 32.22
C GLU A 329 7.47 8.57 31.84
N THR A 330 6.29 8.44 32.45
CA THR A 330 5.32 7.41 32.12
C THR A 330 4.84 7.52 30.67
N HIS A 331 4.54 8.73 30.19
CA HIS A 331 4.11 8.96 28.80
C HIS A 331 5.25 8.64 27.84
N LEU A 332 6.47 9.11 28.14
CA LEU A 332 7.65 8.83 27.33
C LEU A 332 7.94 7.33 27.26
N LYS A 333 7.82 6.62 28.38
CA LYS A 333 8.01 5.17 28.44
C LYS A 333 6.94 4.43 27.63
N ARG A 334 5.66 4.81 27.74
CA ARG A 334 4.57 4.26 26.90
C ARG A 334 4.87 4.43 25.41
N LEU A 335 5.29 5.63 25.00
CA LEU A 335 5.68 5.92 23.62
C LEU A 335 6.92 5.12 23.19
N PHE A 336 7.92 5.00 24.07
CA PHE A 336 9.15 4.25 23.82
C PHE A 336 8.88 2.75 23.63
N ASP A 337 8.11 2.16 24.55
CA ASP A 337 7.73 0.74 24.57
C ASP A 337 6.83 0.36 23.38
N ASN A 338 6.31 1.34 22.63
CA ASN A 338 5.49 1.15 21.43
C ASN A 338 6.09 1.84 20.20
N LEU A 339 7.40 2.14 20.21
CA LEU A 339 8.06 2.85 19.12
C LEU A 339 7.84 2.17 17.78
N TYR A 340 7.55 2.99 16.78
CA TYR A 340 7.61 2.61 15.39
C TYR A 340 8.48 3.62 14.63
N THR A 341 9.71 3.29 14.26
CA THR A 341 10.57 4.24 13.55
C THR A 341 10.67 3.96 12.05
N ALA A 342 11.02 4.99 11.28
CA ALA A 342 11.73 4.86 10.02
C ALA A 342 13.01 4.02 10.21
N ARG A 343 13.55 3.49 9.11
CA ARG A 343 14.88 2.87 9.16
C ARG A 343 15.92 3.92 9.48
N PHE A 344 16.92 3.53 10.25
CA PHE A 344 18.05 4.39 10.57
C PHE A 344 19.36 3.61 10.58
N LEU A 345 20.43 4.31 10.29
CA LEU A 345 21.80 3.86 10.24
C LEU A 345 22.48 4.28 11.53
N VAL A 346 23.29 3.38 12.07
CA VAL A 346 24.23 3.64 13.16
C VAL A 346 25.63 3.51 12.56
N ASP A 347 26.45 4.54 12.68
CA ASP A 347 27.85 4.49 12.24
C ASP A 347 28.78 3.91 13.32
N GLN A 348 30.06 3.73 12.98
CA GLN A 348 31.06 3.16 13.90
C GLN A 348 31.27 4.01 15.17
N ASN A 349 30.91 5.29 15.14
CA ASN A 349 31.02 6.22 16.26
C ASN A 349 29.70 6.35 17.05
N GLY A 350 28.71 5.48 16.76
CA GLY A 350 27.40 5.50 17.38
C GLY A 350 26.48 6.63 16.89
N SER A 351 26.87 7.39 15.86
CA SER A 351 26.02 8.46 15.34
C SER A 351 24.85 7.88 14.55
N ILE A 352 23.65 8.40 14.79
CA ILE A 352 22.45 7.97 14.08
C ILE A 352 22.18 8.86 12.87
N ARG A 353 21.80 8.22 11.77
CA ARG A 353 21.24 8.88 10.60
C ARG A 353 19.99 8.18 10.10
N ARG A 354 18.94 8.94 9.78
CA ARG A 354 17.79 8.39 9.07
C ARG A 354 18.23 7.76 7.75
N TYR A 355 17.75 6.56 7.45
CA TYR A 355 18.07 5.86 6.20
C TYR A 355 17.59 6.72 5.01
N GLY A 356 18.35 6.73 3.90
CA GLY A 356 18.04 7.57 2.72
C GLY A 356 18.57 9.02 2.78
N TYR A 357 18.75 9.63 3.96
CA TYR A 357 19.27 11.01 4.05
C TYR A 357 20.77 11.07 3.76
N LYS A 358 21.25 12.03 2.97
CA LYS A 358 22.71 12.32 2.91
C LYS A 358 23.16 12.95 4.22
N LYS A 359 24.41 12.69 4.64
CA LYS A 359 24.97 13.22 5.90
C LYS A 359 24.89 14.74 6.00
N SER A 360 25.06 15.44 4.87
CA SER A 360 24.95 16.91 4.78
C SER A 360 23.52 17.45 4.88
N GLN A 361 22.50 16.62 4.65
CA GLN A 361 21.10 17.03 4.58
C GLN A 361 20.32 16.73 5.86
N GLN A 362 20.94 16.08 6.85
CA GLN A 362 20.26 15.64 8.05
C GLN A 362 20.12 16.81 9.05
N PRO A 363 18.88 17.19 9.43
CA PRO A 363 18.64 18.18 10.47
C PRO A 363 19.41 17.85 11.77
N GLN A 364 19.97 18.88 12.43
CA GLN A 364 20.74 18.73 13.66
C GLN A 364 19.97 17.98 14.75
N MET A 365 18.64 18.10 14.77
CA MET A 365 17.74 17.36 15.68
C MET A 365 17.82 15.83 15.57
N PHE A 366 18.44 15.28 14.54
CA PHE A 366 18.62 13.84 14.34
C PHE A 366 20.07 13.38 14.52
N GLN A 367 21.02 14.27 14.82
CA GLN A 367 22.44 13.95 14.99
C GLN A 367 22.78 13.54 16.42
N ALA A 368 22.05 12.57 16.95
CA ALA A 368 22.28 12.04 18.29
C ALA A 368 23.16 10.78 18.25
N LYS A 369 23.92 10.56 19.33
CA LYS A 369 24.78 9.39 19.49
C LYS A 369 24.10 8.34 20.37
N ILE A 370 24.30 7.07 20.01
CA ILE A 370 23.96 5.92 20.84
C ILE A 370 25.22 5.15 21.17
N GLU A 371 25.39 4.88 22.46
CA GLU A 371 26.51 4.09 22.96
C GLU A 371 26.21 2.60 22.85
N ASN A 372 27.26 1.81 22.64
CA ASN A 372 27.21 0.34 22.67
C ASN A 372 26.21 -0.28 21.69
N VAL A 373 25.89 0.39 20.58
CA VAL A 373 25.13 -0.18 19.46
C VAL A 373 26.06 -0.31 18.26
N PRO A 374 26.29 -1.54 17.74
CA PRO A 374 27.15 -1.75 16.59
C PRO A 374 26.68 -0.98 15.35
N ALA A 375 27.61 -0.71 14.45
CA ALA A 375 27.26 -0.12 13.16
C ALA A 375 26.31 -1.04 12.37
N GLY A 376 25.30 -0.46 11.73
CA GLY A 376 24.29 -1.22 11.02
C GLY A 376 23.05 -0.42 10.67
N THR A 377 22.06 -1.09 10.09
CA THR A 377 20.73 -0.54 9.81
C THR A 377 19.72 -1.15 10.78
N TYR A 378 18.88 -0.32 11.37
CA TYR A 378 17.92 -0.70 12.40
C TYR A 378 16.55 -0.07 12.17
N GLU A 379 15.50 -0.70 12.70
CA GLU A 379 14.16 -0.12 12.80
C GLU A 379 13.47 -0.60 14.08
N PHE A 380 12.58 0.22 14.64
CA PHE A 380 11.61 -0.21 15.66
C PHE A 380 10.25 -0.46 15.01
N TYR A 381 9.57 -1.51 15.44
CA TYR A 381 8.17 -1.78 15.08
C TYR A 381 7.41 -2.27 16.31
N HIS A 382 6.45 -1.47 16.79
CA HIS A 382 5.65 -1.74 17.99
C HIS A 382 6.53 -2.09 19.20
N GLY A 383 7.52 -1.23 19.47
CA GLY A 383 8.44 -1.38 20.59
C GLY A 383 9.56 -2.38 20.40
N LYS A 384 9.50 -3.23 19.36
CA LYS A 384 10.54 -4.24 19.08
C LYS A 384 11.57 -3.67 18.12
N ALA A 385 12.84 -3.75 18.49
CA ALA A 385 13.96 -3.35 17.64
C ALA A 385 14.42 -4.51 16.75
N TYR A 386 14.70 -4.19 15.50
CA TYR A 386 15.18 -5.14 14.49
C TYR A 386 16.47 -4.61 13.86
N LYS A 387 17.45 -5.50 13.66
CA LYS A 387 18.57 -5.25 12.75
C LYS A 387 18.13 -5.64 11.35
N VAL A 388 18.30 -4.74 10.39
CA VAL A 388 18.00 -4.96 8.98
C VAL A 388 19.23 -5.59 8.33
N GLY A 389 19.08 -6.85 7.93
CA GLY A 389 20.11 -7.63 7.24
C GLY A 389 20.00 -7.56 5.71
N TRP A 390 20.69 -8.48 5.05
CA TRP A 390 20.69 -8.59 3.59
C TRP A 390 19.28 -8.82 3.03
N GLN A 391 18.99 -8.21 1.87
CA GLN A 391 17.65 -8.13 1.26
C GLN A 391 16.53 -7.56 2.15
N GLY A 392 16.88 -6.82 3.21
CA GLY A 392 15.88 -6.24 4.12
C GLY A 392 15.29 -7.23 5.12
N THR A 393 15.93 -8.39 5.31
CA THR A 393 15.52 -9.38 6.32
C THR A 393 15.61 -8.76 7.71
N LEU A 394 14.54 -8.87 8.50
CA LEU A 394 14.49 -8.32 9.85
C LEU A 394 14.89 -9.37 10.88
N ILE A 395 15.95 -9.09 11.64
CA ILE A 395 16.40 -9.94 12.75
C ILE A 395 16.04 -9.20 14.05
N LYS A 396 15.13 -9.78 14.83
CA LYS A 396 14.73 -9.19 16.12
C LYS A 396 15.95 -9.16 17.06
N LEU A 397 16.20 -8.00 17.68
CA LEU A 397 17.24 -7.86 18.69
C LEU A 397 16.77 -8.41 20.04
N PRO A 398 17.67 -9.00 20.85
CA PRO A 398 17.34 -9.50 22.18
C PRO A 398 16.97 -8.34 23.10
N ASN A 399 16.08 -8.59 24.07
CA ASN A 399 15.46 -7.52 24.87
C ASN A 399 16.46 -6.77 25.77
N ASP A 400 17.62 -7.35 26.06
CA ASP A 400 18.73 -6.76 26.83
C ASP A 400 19.68 -5.90 25.98
N HIS A 401 19.47 -5.84 24.66
CA HIS A 401 20.30 -5.03 23.77
C HIS A 401 20.23 -3.53 24.15
N SER A 402 21.38 -2.85 24.17
CA SER A 402 21.56 -1.44 24.58
C SER A 402 20.64 -0.42 23.89
N ILE A 403 20.14 -0.77 22.70
CA ILE A 403 19.16 0.02 21.95
C ILE A 403 17.82 0.18 22.68
N TYR A 404 17.46 -0.79 23.54
CA TYR A 404 16.25 -0.76 24.37
C TYR A 404 16.45 0.06 25.66
N ALA A 405 17.68 0.45 26.01
CA ALA A 405 17.93 1.23 27.21
C ALA A 405 17.23 2.60 27.11
N PHE A 406 16.20 2.79 27.92
CA PHE A 406 15.37 3.98 27.93
C PHE A 406 16.12 5.20 28.49
N SER A 407 15.97 6.33 27.81
CA SER A 407 16.26 7.66 28.34
C SER A 407 15.32 8.67 27.67
N LYS A 408 15.12 9.85 28.27
CA LYS A 408 14.27 10.91 27.70
C LYS A 408 14.80 11.36 26.33
N GLU A 409 16.11 11.45 26.19
CA GLU A 409 16.82 11.85 24.98
C GLU A 409 16.64 10.80 23.88
N LYS A 410 16.83 9.51 24.21
CA LYS A 410 16.60 8.42 23.26
C LYS A 410 15.13 8.33 22.84
N ALA A 411 14.19 8.52 23.76
CA ALA A 411 12.77 8.53 23.44
C ALA A 411 12.40 9.66 22.48
N LYS A 412 12.83 10.91 22.77
CA LYS A 412 12.65 12.05 21.85
C LYS A 412 13.28 11.76 20.49
N MET A 413 14.52 11.29 20.48
CA MET A 413 15.29 11.01 19.27
C MET A 413 14.60 9.97 18.38
N PHE A 414 14.35 8.76 18.89
CA PHE A 414 13.72 7.69 18.10
C PHE A 414 12.30 8.06 17.69
N PHE A 415 11.52 8.71 18.56
CA PHE A 415 10.18 9.18 18.19
C PHE A 415 10.25 10.13 16.98
N ASN A 416 11.18 11.09 17.02
CA ASN A 416 11.32 12.11 15.98
C ASN A 416 12.00 11.61 14.70
N LEU A 417 12.67 10.44 14.68
CA LEU A 417 13.10 9.81 13.42
C LEU A 417 11.94 9.63 12.44
N GLY A 418 10.70 9.62 12.95
CA GLY A 418 9.48 9.53 12.15
C GLY A 418 9.23 8.12 11.63
N ILE A 419 8.48 8.03 10.55
CA ILE A 419 8.11 6.80 9.84
C ILE A 419 8.34 7.07 8.33
N GLU A 420 8.60 6.03 7.53
CA GLU A 420 9.11 6.20 6.18
C GLU A 420 8.28 5.55 5.08
N PHE A 421 7.67 6.38 4.26
CA PHE A 421 6.91 5.97 3.10
C PHE A 421 7.78 5.59 1.88
N ASP A 422 8.95 6.21 1.70
CA ASP A 422 9.45 6.51 0.34
C ASP A 422 10.81 5.88 -0.07
N THR A 423 11.65 5.43 0.87
CA THR A 423 13.07 5.13 0.52
C THR A 423 13.33 3.83 -0.23
N ARG A 424 12.34 2.94 -0.37
CA ARG A 424 12.49 1.72 -1.20
C ARG A 424 12.14 1.94 -2.68
N PHE A 425 11.34 2.95 -2.99
CA PHE A 425 10.93 3.26 -4.37
C PHE A 425 11.65 4.49 -4.92
N SER A 426 11.99 5.47 -4.08
CA SER A 426 12.76 6.64 -4.51
C SER A 426 13.58 7.20 -3.32
N PRO A 427 14.76 6.64 -3.03
CA PRO A 427 15.60 7.10 -1.91
C PRO A 427 16.07 8.56 -2.07
N ASP A 428 15.99 9.11 -3.29
CA ASP A 428 16.32 10.49 -3.63
C ASP A 428 15.06 11.37 -3.83
N SER A 429 13.89 10.97 -3.31
CA SER A 429 12.68 11.79 -3.46
C SER A 429 12.89 13.15 -2.83
N SER A 430 12.64 14.19 -3.63
CA SER A 430 12.97 15.55 -3.27
C SER A 430 11.83 16.26 -2.51
N THR A 431 10.78 15.50 -2.16
CA THR A 431 9.58 15.91 -1.42
C THR A 431 9.55 15.35 0.02
N GLN A 432 10.66 14.86 0.56
CA GLN A 432 10.70 14.31 1.92
C GLN A 432 10.33 15.38 2.97
N SER A 433 9.32 15.06 3.80
CA SER A 433 8.89 15.93 4.88
C SER A 433 9.98 16.10 5.94
N LEU A 434 10.16 17.35 6.38
CA LEU A 434 11.04 17.71 7.50
C LEU A 434 10.48 17.27 8.86
N LEU A 435 9.16 17.13 8.98
CA LEU A 435 8.48 16.67 10.18
C LEU A 435 8.28 15.14 10.14
N PRO A 436 8.40 14.45 11.29
CA PRO A 436 8.15 13.02 11.36
C PRO A 436 6.68 12.71 11.05
N SER A 437 6.42 11.74 10.18
CA SER A 437 5.07 11.22 9.89
C SER A 437 4.51 10.43 11.08
N ARG A 438 4.13 11.16 12.13
CA ARG A 438 3.55 10.67 13.37
C ARG A 438 2.19 11.30 13.52
N TYR A 439 1.21 10.52 13.91
CA TYR A 439 -0.16 10.98 13.98
C TYR A 439 -0.66 10.89 15.42
N ALA A 440 -1.56 11.78 15.79
CA ALA A 440 -2.29 11.73 17.05
C ALA A 440 -3.76 11.98 16.78
N PHE A 441 -4.63 11.34 17.56
CA PHE A 441 -6.08 11.51 17.47
C PHE A 441 -6.73 11.16 18.81
N PHE A 442 -7.90 11.74 19.04
CA PHE A 442 -8.73 11.34 20.17
C PHE A 442 -9.62 10.15 19.80
N ARG A 443 -9.83 9.24 20.75
CA ARG A 443 -10.85 8.19 20.67
C ARG A 443 -11.43 7.97 22.06
N ASP A 444 -12.74 8.12 22.18
CA ASP A 444 -13.42 8.03 23.47
C ASP A 444 -12.81 8.99 24.51
N GLN A 445 -12.44 10.19 24.06
CA GLN A 445 -11.73 11.23 24.82
C GLN A 445 -10.31 10.86 25.31
N ASN A 446 -9.79 9.69 24.95
CA ASN A 446 -8.39 9.35 25.19
C ASN A 446 -7.51 9.86 24.05
N LEU A 447 -6.30 10.33 24.34
CA LEU A 447 -5.35 10.75 23.31
C LEU A 447 -4.45 9.58 22.92
N TYR A 448 -4.57 9.16 21.66
CA TYR A 448 -3.67 8.20 21.03
C TYR A 448 -2.60 8.95 20.24
N VAL A 449 -1.36 8.47 20.35
CA VAL A 449 -0.25 8.86 19.48
C VAL A 449 0.20 7.61 18.77
N MET A 450 0.11 7.62 17.44
CA MET A 450 0.12 6.41 16.63
C MET A 450 -0.93 5.42 17.15
N ASP A 451 -0.52 4.20 17.47
CA ASP A 451 -1.41 3.16 18.00
C ASP A 451 -1.33 3.08 19.55
N THR A 452 -0.69 4.05 20.20
CA THR A 452 -0.42 4.04 21.65
C THR A 452 -1.36 4.96 22.41
N LEU A 453 -2.12 4.40 23.36
CA LEU A 453 -2.83 5.19 24.36
C LEU A 453 -1.82 5.97 25.21
N THR A 454 -1.68 7.26 24.94
CA THR A 454 -0.64 8.08 25.55
C THR A 454 -1.19 8.80 26.78
N TYR A 455 -2.36 9.43 26.65
CA TYR A 455 -3.06 10.07 27.77
C TYR A 455 -4.47 9.48 27.90
N ASN A 456 -4.82 9.05 29.10
CA ASN A 456 -6.17 8.63 29.44
C ASN A 456 -7.08 9.85 29.66
N LYS A 457 -8.35 9.75 29.27
CA LYS A 457 -9.39 10.79 29.43
C LYS A 457 -9.53 11.34 30.87
N ASP A 458 -9.19 10.53 31.87
CA ASP A 458 -9.32 10.84 33.30
C ASP A 458 -8.11 11.64 33.83
N GLU A 459 -7.04 11.78 33.03
CA GLU A 459 -5.87 12.56 33.41
C GLU A 459 -6.17 14.06 33.39
N LYS A 460 -5.90 14.77 34.49
CA LYS A 460 -6.10 16.24 34.58
C LYS A 460 -5.41 17.01 33.46
N VAL A 461 -4.25 16.53 32.99
CA VAL A 461 -3.49 17.15 31.90
C VAL A 461 -4.32 17.18 30.61
N ILE A 462 -5.01 16.10 30.25
CA ILE A 462 -5.81 16.05 29.01
C ILE A 462 -7.14 16.79 29.16
N GLN A 463 -7.73 16.78 30.35
CA GLN A 463 -8.94 17.57 30.65
C GLN A 463 -8.66 19.07 30.53
N ASN A 464 -7.55 19.54 31.12
CA ASN A 464 -7.11 20.93 31.01
C ASN A 464 -6.75 21.30 29.57
N PHE A 465 -6.06 20.40 28.85
CA PHE A 465 -5.77 20.59 27.43
C PHE A 465 -7.05 20.87 26.63
N ARG A 466 -8.07 20.02 26.73
CA ARG A 466 -9.34 20.20 26.01
C ARG A 466 -10.04 21.51 26.38
N LYS A 467 -10.11 21.83 27.67
CA LYS A 467 -10.70 23.10 28.14
C LYS A 467 -9.93 24.30 27.56
N ASN A 468 -8.61 24.24 27.52
CA ASN A 468 -7.79 25.31 26.96
C ASN A 468 -7.97 25.43 25.43
N GLU A 469 -8.12 24.32 24.72
CA GLU A 469 -8.41 24.32 23.28
C GLU A 469 -9.77 24.96 22.95
N GLU A 470 -10.80 24.66 23.76
CA GLU A 470 -12.13 25.28 23.65
C GLU A 470 -12.09 26.79 23.93
N LEU A 471 -11.35 27.20 24.96
CA LEU A 471 -11.13 28.62 25.27
C LEU A 471 -10.39 29.33 24.13
N ARG A 472 -9.30 28.75 23.61
CA ARG A 472 -8.55 29.30 22.46
C ARG A 472 -9.46 29.48 21.25
N THR A 473 -10.31 28.50 20.96
CA THR A 473 -11.30 28.60 19.87
C THR A 473 -12.25 29.78 20.10
N SER A 474 -12.81 29.89 21.31
CA SER A 474 -13.75 30.94 21.68
C SER A 474 -13.16 32.35 21.56
N TYR A 475 -11.88 32.54 21.90
CA TYR A 475 -11.19 33.84 21.81
C TYR A 475 -10.60 34.15 20.44
N SER A 476 -10.58 33.18 19.51
CA SER A 476 -9.91 33.32 18.22
C SER A 476 -10.70 34.07 17.15
N ASN A 477 -11.97 34.44 17.42
CA ASN A 477 -12.90 34.96 16.41
C ASN A 477 -12.97 34.09 15.14
N GLY A 478 -12.85 32.77 15.29
CA GLY A 478 -12.94 31.80 14.19
C GLY A 478 -11.65 31.55 13.42
N THR A 479 -10.52 32.15 13.82
CA THR A 479 -9.20 31.93 13.21
C THR A 479 -8.52 30.66 13.72
N TYR A 480 -9.02 30.05 14.79
CA TYR A 480 -8.48 28.83 15.40
C TYR A 480 -9.57 27.77 15.53
N SER A 481 -9.19 26.51 15.26
CA SER A 481 -10.03 25.34 15.53
C SER A 481 -9.32 24.41 16.49
N ALA A 482 -9.99 24.13 17.62
CA ALA A 482 -9.53 23.17 18.62
C ALA A 482 -9.18 21.81 18.01
N PHE A 483 -8.10 21.20 18.50
CA PHE A 483 -7.85 19.79 18.27
C PHE A 483 -8.74 18.94 19.18
N SER A 484 -9.84 18.42 18.63
CA SER A 484 -10.85 17.67 19.39
C SER A 484 -11.38 16.48 18.60
N GLU A 485 -12.01 15.55 19.34
CA GLU A 485 -12.75 14.45 18.74
C GLU A 485 -14.05 14.95 18.08
N GLN A 486 -14.26 14.61 16.80
CA GLN A 486 -15.54 14.86 16.13
C GLN A 486 -16.46 13.66 16.30
N LYS A 487 -17.72 13.92 16.68
CA LYS A 487 -18.75 12.88 16.72
C LYS A 487 -19.32 12.67 15.33
N VAL A 488 -19.24 11.43 14.85
CA VAL A 488 -19.79 11.00 13.55
C VAL A 488 -21.14 10.27 13.73
N THR A 489 -21.58 10.09 14.97
CA THR A 489 -22.85 9.47 15.32
C THR A 489 -23.83 10.48 15.91
N LYS A 490 -25.11 10.23 15.68
CA LYS A 490 -26.23 10.93 16.30
C LYS A 490 -26.35 10.54 17.78
N LYS A 491 -27.22 11.24 18.51
CA LYS A 491 -27.45 11.01 19.94
C LYS A 491 -27.93 9.58 20.26
N ASP A 492 -28.61 8.93 19.33
CA ASP A 492 -29.09 7.55 19.44
C ASP A 492 -28.02 6.50 19.11
N GLY A 493 -26.80 6.92 18.76
CA GLY A 493 -25.69 6.04 18.40
C GLY A 493 -25.64 5.63 16.93
N THR A 494 -26.65 5.98 16.12
CA THR A 494 -26.63 5.72 14.67
C THR A 494 -25.68 6.67 13.96
N ILE A 495 -25.17 6.26 12.80
CA ILE A 495 -24.27 7.09 11.99
C ILE A 495 -25.00 8.35 11.47
N ASP A 496 -24.32 9.49 11.48
CA ASP A 496 -24.83 10.71 10.86
C ASP A 496 -24.52 10.71 9.35
N ALA A 497 -25.43 10.10 8.58
CA ALA A 497 -25.27 9.96 7.13
C ALA A 497 -25.20 11.32 6.41
N ASP A 498 -25.92 12.35 6.88
CA ASP A 498 -25.90 13.67 6.24
C ASP A 498 -24.57 14.38 6.50
N PHE A 499 -24.04 14.25 7.72
CA PHE A 499 -22.69 14.70 8.04
C PHE A 499 -21.64 14.01 7.14
N ILE A 500 -21.73 12.69 6.95
CA ILE A 500 -20.78 11.96 6.08
C ILE A 500 -20.92 12.39 4.61
N LYS A 501 -22.14 12.59 4.10
CA LYS A 501 -22.34 13.14 2.74
C LYS A 501 -21.73 14.52 2.56
N GLN A 502 -21.79 15.35 3.60
CA GLN A 502 -21.31 16.72 3.55
C GLN A 502 -19.78 16.83 3.66
N TYR A 503 -19.13 16.00 4.49
CA TYR A 503 -17.72 16.14 4.85
C TYR A 503 -16.84 14.94 4.45
N GLY A 504 -17.43 13.84 4.02
CA GLY A 504 -16.73 12.63 3.59
C GLY A 504 -16.23 12.70 2.15
N ILE A 505 -15.33 11.79 1.79
CA ILE A 505 -14.86 11.62 0.43
C ILE A 505 -15.73 10.62 -0.31
N THR A 506 -16.19 10.99 -1.51
CA THR A 506 -16.96 10.09 -2.37
C THR A 506 -16.04 9.36 -3.35
N VAL A 507 -16.18 8.04 -3.46
CA VAL A 507 -15.40 7.23 -4.39
C VAL A 507 -15.98 7.39 -5.82
N PRO A 508 -15.18 7.80 -6.82
CA PRO A 508 -15.66 7.98 -8.18
C PRO A 508 -16.23 6.70 -8.82
N ALA A 509 -17.06 6.89 -9.83
CA ALA A 509 -17.53 5.79 -10.67
C ALA A 509 -16.35 5.04 -11.30
N LYS A 510 -16.42 3.71 -11.35
CA LYS A 510 -15.37 2.82 -11.88
C LYS A 510 -14.00 2.98 -11.19
N SER A 511 -13.99 3.38 -9.93
CA SER A 511 -12.79 3.55 -9.13
C SER A 511 -12.98 2.98 -7.71
N TYR A 512 -11.87 2.69 -7.03
CA TYR A 512 -11.85 2.12 -5.70
C TYR A 512 -10.88 2.87 -4.79
N LEU A 513 -11.27 3.05 -3.52
CA LEU A 513 -10.39 3.59 -2.49
C LEU A 513 -9.66 2.43 -1.82
N CYS A 514 -8.34 2.39 -2.00
CA CYS A 514 -7.49 1.30 -1.53
C CYS A 514 -6.42 1.86 -0.59
N LEU A 515 -6.38 1.38 0.66
CA LEU A 515 -5.42 1.81 1.69
C LEU A 515 -4.51 0.66 2.10
N GLY A 516 -3.31 0.98 2.58
CA GLY A 516 -2.48 -0.01 3.27
C GLY A 516 -2.89 -0.15 4.72
N ASP A 517 -2.74 -1.36 5.26
CA ASP A 517 -2.97 -1.62 6.68
C ASP A 517 -1.94 -0.90 7.57
N ASN A 518 -0.78 -0.58 7.00
CA ASN A 518 0.23 0.23 7.64
C ASN A 518 0.14 1.67 7.14
N TYR A 519 -0.83 2.42 7.66
CA TYR A 519 -1.13 3.80 7.25
C TYR A 519 0.08 4.74 7.28
N ALA A 520 1.08 4.45 8.11
CA ALA A 520 2.28 5.28 8.22
C ALA A 520 3.39 4.93 7.18
N MET A 521 3.33 3.77 6.53
CA MET A 521 4.34 3.27 5.58
C MET A 521 3.73 2.81 4.24
N SER A 522 2.60 3.39 3.84
CA SER A 522 1.84 2.88 2.69
C SER A 522 1.58 3.97 1.66
N ALA A 523 2.24 3.84 0.50
CA ALA A 523 1.81 4.47 -0.74
C ALA A 523 0.53 3.83 -1.23
N ASP A 524 -0.55 4.59 -1.08
CA ASP A 524 -1.92 4.16 -1.33
C ASP A 524 -2.74 5.33 -1.88
N THR A 525 -4.07 5.23 -1.86
CA THR A 525 -4.96 6.25 -2.45
C THR A 525 -4.69 7.67 -1.93
N ARG A 526 -4.12 7.83 -0.73
CA ARG A 526 -3.73 9.14 -0.18
C ARG A 526 -2.64 9.85 -0.99
N ASP A 527 -1.85 9.10 -1.76
CA ASP A 527 -0.75 9.59 -2.57
C ASP A 527 -1.08 9.59 -4.06
N PHE A 528 -1.30 8.40 -4.63
CA PHE A 528 -1.48 8.24 -6.09
C PHE A 528 -2.94 8.35 -6.56
N GLY A 529 -3.90 8.45 -5.64
CA GLY A 529 -5.33 8.57 -5.93
C GLY A 529 -6.11 7.26 -6.03
N PHE A 530 -7.35 7.35 -6.50
CA PHE A 530 -8.23 6.18 -6.58
C PHE A 530 -7.72 5.15 -7.60
N VAL A 531 -7.96 3.87 -7.31
CA VAL A 531 -7.56 2.76 -8.19
C VAL A 531 -8.66 2.54 -9.23
N PRO A 532 -8.38 2.66 -10.54
CA PRO A 532 -9.36 2.35 -11.58
C PRO A 532 -9.83 0.90 -11.52
N GLU A 533 -11.10 0.64 -11.82
CA GLU A 533 -11.70 -0.70 -11.84
C GLU A 533 -10.93 -1.66 -12.74
N GLU A 534 -10.53 -1.20 -13.92
CA GLU A 534 -9.74 -1.99 -14.87
C GLU A 534 -8.32 -2.29 -14.38
N ASN A 535 -7.84 -1.60 -13.35
CA ASN A 535 -6.53 -1.88 -12.80
C ASN A 535 -6.56 -3.01 -11.79
N LEU A 536 -7.72 -3.39 -11.24
CA LEU A 536 -7.81 -4.57 -10.38
C LEU A 536 -7.32 -5.81 -11.15
N LYS A 537 -6.63 -6.74 -10.49
CA LYS A 537 -6.03 -7.93 -11.14
C LYS A 537 -6.31 -9.22 -10.39
N GLY A 538 -6.56 -9.16 -9.09
CA GLY A 538 -6.87 -10.35 -8.33
C GLY A 538 -6.96 -10.12 -6.84
N VAL A 539 -7.11 -11.22 -6.11
CA VAL A 539 -7.21 -11.28 -4.66
C VAL A 539 -6.19 -12.29 -4.13
N PRO A 540 -5.43 -11.97 -3.07
CA PRO A 540 -4.61 -12.96 -2.37
C PRO A 540 -5.50 -14.03 -1.75
N ASP A 541 -5.41 -15.27 -2.20
CA ASP A 541 -6.24 -16.36 -1.66
C ASP A 541 -5.53 -17.09 -0.53
N PHE A 542 -4.21 -17.27 -0.62
CA PHE A 542 -3.51 -18.14 0.31
C PHE A 542 -2.06 -17.71 0.53
N LEU A 543 -1.65 -17.56 1.78
CA LEU A 543 -0.27 -17.33 2.20
C LEU A 543 0.36 -18.70 2.53
N PHE A 544 1.32 -19.13 1.72
CA PHE A 544 1.95 -20.45 1.85
C PHE A 544 3.38 -20.40 2.43
N TRP A 545 3.97 -19.22 2.57
CA TRP A 545 5.27 -19.03 3.20
C TRP A 545 5.36 -17.69 3.97
N PRO A 546 5.97 -17.65 5.16
CA PRO A 546 6.62 -18.77 5.86
C PRO A 546 5.61 -19.75 6.47
N PHE A 547 6.05 -20.98 6.72
CA PHE A 547 5.31 -21.92 7.55
C PHE A 547 5.17 -21.38 8.98
N GLY A 548 4.11 -21.77 9.68
CA GLY A 548 3.82 -21.34 11.05
C GLY A 548 2.55 -20.48 11.14
N GLU A 549 2.50 -19.55 12.08
CA GLU A 549 1.28 -18.78 12.44
C GLU A 549 0.65 -17.99 11.27
N ARG A 550 1.44 -17.65 10.25
CA ARG A 550 0.95 -16.88 9.09
C ARG A 550 0.46 -17.76 7.94
N PHE A 551 0.77 -19.06 7.96
CA PHE A 551 0.37 -19.99 6.91
C PHE A 551 -1.15 -20.15 6.89
N GLY A 552 -1.79 -19.85 5.76
CA GLY A 552 -3.25 -19.93 5.63
C GLY A 552 -3.86 -18.77 4.83
N TYR A 553 -5.15 -18.52 5.07
CA TYR A 553 -5.87 -17.44 4.42
C TYR A 553 -5.49 -16.09 5.04
N PRO A 554 -5.19 -15.06 4.22
CA PRO A 554 -4.97 -13.71 4.74
C PRO A 554 -6.20 -13.18 5.47
N ASN A 555 -5.99 -12.29 6.44
CA ASN A 555 -7.06 -11.67 7.20
C ASN A 555 -7.89 -10.69 6.33
N GLN A 556 -8.95 -11.22 5.73
CA GLN A 556 -9.86 -10.52 4.83
C GLN A 556 -11.19 -11.29 4.72
N PRO A 557 -12.25 -10.69 4.16
CA PRO A 557 -13.50 -11.38 3.88
C PRO A 557 -13.30 -12.56 2.95
N LEU A 558 -13.96 -13.68 3.25
CA LEU A 558 -13.91 -14.86 2.40
C LEU A 558 -14.54 -14.59 1.05
N TYR A 559 -13.83 -14.98 0.00
CA TYR A 559 -14.33 -14.96 -1.36
C TYR A 559 -14.94 -16.31 -1.71
N GLY A 560 -16.06 -16.30 -2.45
CA GLY A 560 -16.74 -17.54 -2.82
C GLY A 560 -15.85 -18.42 -3.69
N PHE A 561 -15.83 -19.73 -3.40
CA PHE A 561 -15.08 -20.69 -4.21
C PHE A 561 -15.64 -20.81 -5.63
N ILE A 562 -16.97 -20.68 -5.79
CA ILE A 562 -17.66 -20.74 -7.07
C ILE A 562 -18.16 -19.34 -7.43
N THR A 563 -17.54 -18.72 -8.43
CA THR A 563 -18.02 -17.49 -9.06
C THR A 563 -18.08 -17.70 -10.57
N LEU A 564 -18.95 -16.96 -11.28
CA LEU A 564 -19.07 -17.08 -12.73
C LEU A 564 -17.72 -16.88 -13.45
N PRO A 565 -16.91 -15.84 -13.15
CA PRO A 565 -15.60 -15.69 -13.79
C PRO A 565 -14.64 -16.86 -13.51
N ARG A 566 -14.64 -17.40 -12.29
CA ARG A 566 -13.80 -18.54 -11.92
C ARG A 566 -14.22 -19.83 -12.63
N LEU A 567 -15.52 -20.09 -12.71
CA LEU A 567 -16.07 -21.23 -13.47
C LEU A 567 -15.68 -21.17 -14.94
N ILE A 568 -15.74 -20.00 -15.58
CA ILE A 568 -15.33 -19.84 -16.97
C ILE A 568 -13.86 -20.24 -17.16
N VAL A 569 -12.97 -19.73 -16.32
CA VAL A 569 -11.53 -20.06 -16.40
C VAL A 569 -11.29 -21.55 -16.17
N TRP A 570 -12.01 -22.16 -15.22
CA TRP A 570 -11.88 -23.59 -14.95
C TRP A 570 -12.42 -24.44 -16.08
N ILE A 571 -13.57 -24.10 -16.66
CA ILE A 571 -14.13 -24.82 -17.82
C ILE A 571 -13.15 -24.73 -19.00
N LEU A 572 -12.53 -23.58 -19.25
CA LEU A 572 -11.51 -23.44 -20.29
C LEU A 572 -10.26 -24.29 -19.98
N ALA A 573 -9.79 -24.29 -18.72
CA ALA A 573 -8.63 -25.07 -18.32
C ALA A 573 -8.90 -26.59 -18.39
N PHE A 574 -9.99 -27.07 -17.80
CA PHE A 574 -10.34 -28.49 -17.82
C PHE A 574 -10.77 -28.95 -19.22
N GLY A 575 -11.48 -28.10 -19.96
CA GLY A 575 -11.88 -28.37 -21.35
C GLY A 575 -10.67 -28.56 -22.27
N THR A 576 -9.63 -27.72 -22.14
CA THR A 576 -8.39 -27.89 -22.92
C THR A 576 -7.64 -29.17 -22.55
N ILE A 577 -7.64 -29.56 -21.27
CA ILE A 577 -7.08 -30.84 -20.82
C ILE A 577 -7.86 -32.02 -21.42
N ILE A 578 -9.19 -32.00 -21.32
CA ILE A 578 -10.07 -33.07 -21.84
C ILE A 578 -9.90 -33.20 -23.36
N VAL A 579 -9.94 -32.09 -24.10
CA VAL A 579 -9.73 -32.09 -25.56
C VAL A 579 -8.34 -32.64 -25.90
N SER A 580 -7.30 -32.25 -25.15
CA SER A 580 -5.94 -32.77 -25.33
C SER A 580 -5.88 -34.29 -25.10
N ILE A 581 -6.55 -34.79 -24.06
CA ILE A 581 -6.67 -36.23 -23.77
C ILE A 581 -7.42 -36.96 -24.90
N ILE A 582 -8.52 -36.40 -25.40
CA ILE A 582 -9.30 -36.98 -26.50
C ILE A 582 -8.47 -37.03 -27.79
N ILE A 583 -7.78 -35.94 -28.14
CA ILE A 583 -6.91 -35.87 -29.31
C ILE A 583 -5.77 -36.89 -29.17
N HIS A 584 -5.13 -36.95 -28.01
CA HIS A 584 -4.08 -37.93 -27.74
C HIS A 584 -4.59 -39.36 -27.89
N ARG A 585 -5.74 -39.69 -27.29
CA ARG A 585 -6.39 -41.00 -27.42
C ARG A 585 -6.81 -41.34 -28.86
N LYS A 586 -7.31 -40.37 -29.64
CA LYS A 586 -7.63 -40.58 -31.06
C LYS A 586 -6.37 -40.86 -31.87
N ARG A 587 -5.29 -40.12 -31.64
CA ARG A 587 -4.00 -40.32 -32.33
C ARG A 587 -3.32 -41.63 -31.97
N THR A 588 -3.50 -42.15 -30.76
CA THR A 588 -2.94 -43.45 -30.35
C THR A 588 -3.82 -44.64 -30.77
N LYS A 589 -5.09 -44.42 -31.11
CA LYS A 589 -6.01 -45.47 -31.60
C LYS A 589 -6.13 -45.56 -33.12
N LEU A 590 -5.74 -44.53 -33.87
CA LEU A 590 -5.75 -44.57 -35.34
C LEU A 590 -4.49 -45.29 -35.82
N PRO A 591 -4.58 -46.31 -36.71
CA PRO A 591 -3.41 -46.77 -37.45
C PRO A 591 -2.85 -45.58 -38.23
N GLN A 592 -1.55 -45.31 -38.13
CA GLN A 592 -0.92 -44.25 -38.90
C GLN A 592 -0.94 -44.67 -40.38
N ASN A 593 -1.92 -44.17 -41.13
CA ASN A 593 -1.90 -44.28 -42.59
C ASN A 593 -0.73 -43.44 -43.11
N PHE A 594 0.31 -44.12 -43.60
CA PHE A 594 1.38 -43.51 -44.37
C PHE A 594 0.95 -43.45 -45.84
N ASP A 595 0.30 -42.34 -46.23
CA ASP A 595 0.20 -41.92 -47.63
C ASP A 595 1.30 -40.88 -47.96
#